data_AF-A0A502CTS3-F1
#
_entry.id   AF-A0A502CTS3-F1
#
_cell.length_a   1.000
_cell.length_b   1.000
_cell.length_c   1.000
_cell.angle_alpha   90.00
_cell.angle_beta   90.00
_cell.angle_gamma   90.00
#
_symmetry.space_group_name_H-M   'P 1'
#
loop_
_entity.id
_entity.type
_entity.pdbx_description
1 polymer ?
#
loop_
_entity_poly.entity_id
_entity_poly.type
_entity_poly.pdbx_seq_one_letter_code
_entity_poly.pdbx_strand_id
1 'polypeptide(L)'
;MVVADMASGTSARDVAVELSRQAALLAEQLDAPTAAVPTVAQPGVRAEVIETVTTVAATLRRLGDALGLDLDEATTRHTETGRSPANGPMPAPPVEVTVPVLGVDACAAGWVGAILEPGAPRPRIAVAGSIAALVEAVRQSLDIQAVAIDIPIGLPDDTTRQADVLTRKALKGKASSVFTTLTRSAYAAESRAESDTVNRGLSGQGVGAQAYGLRDKILEVDAWVRSRPTVAVLEVHPELSFAVMTGAPVLAKKKNDEGRAARLAALAAAGIASPSVLKGDGYAADDVLDACAAAWTAARRTNGLARSLPEPPETFSDGLPAAIWV
;
A
#
# COMPACT_ATOMS: atom_id res chain seq x y z
N MET A 1 -51.45 9.52 -26.75
CA MET A 1 -50.74 8.25 -26.56
C MET A 1 -49.61 8.19 -27.59
N VAL A 2 -48.43 8.69 -27.22
CA VAL A 2 -47.17 8.39 -27.89
C VAL A 2 -46.21 8.14 -26.75
N VAL A 3 -45.86 6.87 -26.57
CA VAL A 3 -44.92 6.39 -25.56
C VAL A 3 -43.53 6.79 -26.05
N ALA A 4 -42.84 7.62 -25.27
CA ALA A 4 -41.43 7.92 -25.51
C ALA A 4 -40.61 6.70 -25.10
N ASP A 5 -39.93 6.13 -26.09
CA ASP A 5 -39.05 4.98 -25.96
C ASP A 5 -37.83 5.37 -25.11
N MET A 6 -37.66 4.69 -23.97
CA MET A 6 -36.53 4.85 -23.07
C MET A 6 -35.34 4.09 -23.65
N ALA A 7 -34.50 4.78 -24.43
CA ALA A 7 -33.21 4.24 -24.84
C ALA A 7 -32.32 4.04 -23.60
N SER A 8 -32.26 2.79 -23.11
CA SER A 8 -31.28 2.32 -22.13
C SER A 8 -29.91 2.17 -22.81
N GLY A 9 -29.23 3.30 -23.05
CA GLY A 9 -27.85 3.30 -23.52
C GLY A 9 -26.90 2.92 -22.38
N THR A 10 -26.10 1.87 -22.56
CA THR A 10 -24.98 1.53 -21.66
C THR A 10 -24.05 2.75 -21.54
N SER A 11 -23.78 3.23 -20.32
CA SER A 11 -22.95 4.41 -20.13
C SER A 11 -21.46 4.10 -20.35
N ALA A 12 -20.64 5.12 -20.66
CA ALA A 12 -19.18 4.95 -20.78
C ALA A 12 -18.56 4.34 -19.51
N ARG A 13 -19.15 4.63 -18.34
CA ARG A 13 -18.76 4.02 -17.06
C ARG A 13 -19.01 2.52 -17.05
N ASP A 14 -20.17 2.07 -17.53
CA ASP A 14 -20.51 0.64 -17.56
C ASP A 14 -19.59 -0.12 -18.52
N VAL A 15 -19.25 0.49 -19.67
CA VAL A 15 -18.28 -0.08 -20.62
C VAL A 15 -16.88 -0.16 -20.00
N ALA A 16 -16.45 0.84 -19.21
CA ALA A 16 -15.17 0.81 -18.52
C ALA A 16 -15.09 -0.25 -17.41
N VAL A 17 -16.19 -0.46 -16.66
CA VAL A 17 -16.29 -1.54 -15.66
C VAL A 17 -16.19 -2.91 -16.33
N GLU A 18 -16.86 -3.09 -17.48
CA GLU A 18 -16.78 -4.32 -18.26
C GLU A 18 -15.36 -4.59 -18.78
N LEU A 19 -14.70 -3.56 -19.32
CA LEU A 19 -13.30 -3.65 -19.77
C LEU A 19 -12.38 -4.10 -18.62
N SER A 20 -12.59 -3.56 -17.42
CA SER A 20 -11.79 -3.91 -16.24
C SER A 20 -11.97 -5.37 -15.81
N ARG A 21 -13.19 -5.92 -15.87
CA ARG A 21 -13.45 -7.33 -15.56
C ARG A 21 -12.81 -8.26 -16.60
N GLN A 22 -12.94 -7.93 -17.87
CA GLN A 22 -12.35 -8.72 -18.96
C GLN A 22 -10.82 -8.71 -18.91
N ALA A 23 -10.21 -7.59 -18.54
CA ALA A 23 -8.76 -7.50 -18.33
C ALA A 23 -8.29 -8.34 -17.13
N ALA A 24 -9.06 -8.39 -16.04
CA ALA A 24 -8.77 -9.25 -14.90
C ALA A 24 -8.85 -10.74 -15.25
N LEU A 25 -9.89 -11.16 -15.98
CA LEU A 25 -10.03 -12.53 -16.49
C LEU A 25 -8.85 -12.93 -17.40
N LEU A 26 -8.41 -12.01 -18.27
CA LEU A 26 -7.25 -12.24 -19.11
C LEU A 26 -5.97 -12.46 -18.28
N ALA A 27 -5.77 -11.69 -17.21
CA ALA A 27 -4.62 -11.85 -16.33
C ALA A 27 -4.64 -13.21 -15.61
N GLU A 28 -5.81 -13.62 -15.10
CA GLU A 28 -5.98 -14.94 -14.46
C GLU A 28 -5.70 -16.10 -15.43
N GLN A 29 -6.16 -16.01 -16.67
CA GLN A 29 -5.88 -17.00 -17.73
C GLN A 29 -4.38 -17.09 -18.06
N LEU A 30 -3.64 -15.99 -17.93
CA LEU A 30 -2.20 -15.94 -18.16
C LEU A 30 -1.38 -16.44 -16.95
N ASP A 31 -1.89 -16.26 -15.73
CA ASP A 31 -1.25 -16.67 -14.47
C ASP A 31 -1.57 -18.12 -14.05
N ALA A 32 -2.55 -18.77 -14.68
CA ALA A 32 -2.93 -20.14 -14.38
C ALA A 32 -1.71 -21.10 -14.46
N PRO A 33 -1.40 -21.86 -13.39
CA PRO A 33 -0.22 -22.72 -13.34
C PRO A 33 -0.35 -23.85 -14.35
N THR A 34 0.31 -23.69 -15.50
CA THR A 34 0.61 -24.81 -16.39
C THR A 34 1.65 -25.67 -15.66
N ALA A 35 1.20 -26.78 -15.09
CA ALA A 35 2.12 -27.84 -14.69
C ALA A 35 2.96 -28.20 -15.93
N ALA A 36 4.25 -27.83 -15.88
CA ALA A 36 5.25 -27.88 -16.95
C ALA A 36 5.00 -26.94 -18.15
N VAL A 37 5.77 -25.84 -18.19
CA VAL A 37 5.88 -24.85 -19.28
C VAL A 37 6.28 -25.54 -20.61
N PRO A 38 5.77 -25.12 -21.80
CA PRO A 38 5.58 -23.72 -22.17
C PRO A 38 4.24 -23.27 -22.75
N THR A 39 3.89 -22.02 -22.41
CA THR A 39 3.52 -20.93 -23.32
C THR A 39 2.50 -21.26 -24.42
N VAL A 40 1.24 -20.84 -24.28
CA VAL A 40 0.28 -20.59 -25.39
C VAL A 40 0.13 -21.75 -26.42
N ALA A 41 0.63 -22.95 -26.13
CA ALA A 41 0.80 -24.02 -27.12
C ALA A 41 -0.34 -25.05 -27.08
N GLN A 42 -1.14 -25.07 -26.02
CA GLN A 42 -2.36 -25.86 -25.95
C GLN A 42 -3.45 -25.17 -26.80
N PRO A 43 -3.96 -25.80 -27.87
CA PRO A 43 -4.90 -25.14 -28.80
C PRO A 43 -6.15 -24.57 -28.13
N GLY A 44 -6.64 -25.22 -27.07
CA GLY A 44 -7.81 -24.77 -26.30
C GLY A 44 -7.56 -23.50 -25.49
N VAL A 45 -6.47 -23.46 -24.70
CA VAL A 45 -6.08 -22.28 -23.90
C VAL A 45 -5.76 -21.10 -24.83
N ARG A 46 -5.11 -21.37 -25.97
CA ARG A 46 -4.83 -20.33 -26.96
C ARG A 46 -6.10 -19.73 -27.56
N ALA A 47 -7.12 -20.54 -27.84
CA ALA A 47 -8.39 -20.06 -28.37
C ALA A 47 -9.12 -19.17 -27.36
N GLU A 48 -9.15 -19.59 -26.10
CA GLU A 48 -9.79 -18.84 -25.00
C GLU A 48 -9.11 -17.48 -24.78
N VAL A 49 -7.77 -17.45 -24.71
CA VAL A 49 -7.02 -16.20 -24.59
C VAL A 49 -7.24 -15.28 -25.80
N ILE A 50 -7.28 -15.83 -27.02
CA ILE A 50 -7.58 -15.04 -28.24
C ILE A 50 -8.99 -14.44 -28.18
N GLU A 51 -9.98 -15.20 -27.71
CA GLU A 51 -11.36 -14.73 -27.56
C GLU A 51 -11.45 -13.61 -26.52
N THR A 52 -10.82 -13.77 -25.37
CA THR A 52 -10.78 -12.76 -24.31
C THR A 52 -10.07 -11.49 -24.78
N VAL A 53 -8.92 -11.60 -25.46
CA VAL A 53 -8.22 -10.46 -26.07
C VAL A 53 -9.10 -9.75 -27.12
N THR A 54 -9.80 -10.52 -27.96
CA THR A 54 -10.71 -9.95 -28.97
C THR A 54 -11.86 -9.18 -28.30
N THR A 55 -12.39 -9.72 -27.21
CA THR A 55 -13.45 -9.10 -26.43
C THR A 55 -12.98 -7.81 -25.76
N VAL A 56 -11.81 -7.83 -25.12
CA VAL A 56 -11.17 -6.64 -24.53
C VAL A 56 -10.97 -5.56 -25.59
N ALA A 57 -10.46 -5.92 -26.78
CA ALA A 57 -10.24 -4.97 -27.87
C ALA A 57 -11.56 -4.36 -28.39
N ALA A 58 -12.62 -5.16 -28.51
CA ALA A 58 -13.94 -4.68 -28.93
C ALA A 58 -14.57 -3.75 -27.87
N THR A 59 -14.47 -4.10 -26.59
CA THR A 59 -14.95 -3.26 -25.48
C THR A 59 -14.18 -1.94 -25.40
N LEU A 60 -12.87 -1.96 -25.61
CA LEU A 60 -12.04 -0.76 -25.65
C LEU A 60 -12.44 0.17 -26.81
N ARG A 61 -12.72 -0.37 -28.00
CA ARG A 61 -13.24 0.43 -29.13
C ARG A 61 -14.56 1.10 -28.79
N ARG A 62 -15.50 0.36 -28.21
CA ARG A 62 -16.79 0.92 -27.76
C ARG A 62 -16.63 2.02 -26.72
N LEU A 63 -15.65 1.90 -25.82
CA LEU A 63 -15.32 2.94 -24.86
C LEU A 63 -14.72 4.18 -25.53
N GLY A 64 -13.81 3.98 -26.49
CA GLY A 64 -13.24 5.03 -27.31
C GLY A 64 -14.33 5.83 -28.04
N ASP A 65 -15.24 5.13 -28.73
CA ASP A 65 -16.38 5.73 -29.43
C ASP A 65 -17.29 6.52 -28.47
N ALA A 66 -17.60 5.96 -27.30
CA ALA A 66 -18.42 6.62 -26.29
C ALA A 66 -17.79 7.89 -25.71
N LEU A 67 -16.46 8.00 -25.76
CA LEU A 67 -15.68 9.14 -25.29
C LEU A 67 -15.25 10.09 -26.42
N GLY A 68 -15.57 9.79 -27.68
CA GLY A 68 -15.11 10.55 -28.84
C GLY A 68 -13.59 10.49 -29.07
N LEU A 69 -12.97 9.37 -28.71
CA LEU A 69 -11.54 9.13 -28.86
C LEU A 69 -11.24 8.34 -30.14
N ASP A 70 -10.35 8.87 -30.97
CA ASP A 70 -9.72 8.10 -32.05
C ASP A 70 -8.61 7.23 -31.45
N LEU A 71 -8.89 5.94 -31.28
CA LEU A 71 -7.94 4.99 -30.70
C LEU A 71 -6.77 4.68 -31.62
N ASP A 72 -6.94 4.77 -32.94
CA ASP A 72 -5.85 4.53 -33.90
C ASP A 72 -4.87 5.72 -33.87
N GLU A 73 -5.38 6.95 -33.78
CA GLU A 73 -4.58 8.16 -33.54
C GLU A 73 -3.90 8.13 -32.16
N ALA A 74 -4.62 7.69 -31.11
CA ALA A 74 -4.07 7.57 -29.76
C ALA A 74 -2.92 6.55 -29.68
N THR A 75 -3.06 5.42 -30.37
CA THR A 75 -2.04 4.37 -30.45
C THR A 75 -0.81 4.86 -31.22
N THR A 76 -1.02 5.57 -32.33
CA THR A 76 0.06 6.16 -33.14
C THR A 76 0.86 7.20 -32.35
N ARG A 77 0.18 8.11 -31.64
CA ARG A 77 0.82 9.07 -30.73
C ARG A 77 1.61 8.39 -29.60
N HIS A 78 1.12 7.27 -29.09
CA HIS A 78 1.84 6.49 -28.08
C HIS A 78 3.13 5.85 -28.64
N THR A 79 3.11 5.36 -29.88
CA THR A 79 4.31 4.82 -30.54
C THR A 79 5.31 5.90 -30.93
N GLU A 80 4.86 7.07 -31.39
CA GLU A 80 5.73 8.19 -31.82
C GLU A 80 6.37 8.95 -30.65
N THR A 81 5.68 9.05 -29.50
CA THR A 81 6.24 9.67 -28.30
C THR A 81 7.31 8.82 -27.63
N GLY A 82 7.56 7.59 -28.09
CA GLY A 82 8.52 6.65 -27.50
C GLY A 82 8.23 6.33 -26.02
N ARG A 83 7.08 6.78 -25.51
CA ARG A 83 6.64 6.59 -24.14
C ARG A 83 5.92 5.27 -24.09
N SER A 84 6.68 4.18 -24.27
CA SER A 84 6.33 2.93 -23.60
C SER A 84 5.98 3.32 -22.15
N PRO A 85 4.87 2.84 -21.54
CA PRO A 85 4.78 2.93 -20.09
C PRO A 85 6.11 2.33 -19.63
N ALA A 86 6.89 3.12 -18.90
CA ALA A 86 8.24 2.71 -18.55
C ALA A 86 8.19 1.25 -18.11
N ASN A 87 9.18 0.43 -18.45
CA ASN A 87 9.36 -0.93 -17.90
C ASN A 87 9.49 -0.94 -16.34
N GLY A 88 9.00 0.09 -15.66
CA GLY A 88 8.70 0.12 -14.24
C GLY A 88 7.39 -0.61 -13.93
N PRO A 89 7.18 -0.90 -12.63
CA PRO A 89 5.99 -1.61 -12.18
C PRO A 89 4.72 -0.83 -12.52
N MET A 90 3.69 -1.52 -13.01
CA MET A 90 2.38 -0.93 -13.22
C MET A 90 1.78 -0.43 -11.90
N PRO A 91 1.03 0.69 -11.91
CA PRO A 91 0.23 1.13 -10.76
C PRO A 91 -0.64 -0.02 -10.25
N ALA A 92 -0.71 -0.19 -8.93
CA ALA A 92 -1.61 -1.18 -8.36
C ALA A 92 -3.09 -0.86 -8.69
N PRO A 93 -3.92 -1.87 -8.98
CA PRO A 93 -5.35 -1.65 -9.20
C PRO A 93 -6.03 -1.10 -7.94
N PRO A 94 -7.18 -0.43 -8.07
CA PRO A 94 -7.98 -0.01 -6.93
C PRO A 94 -8.25 -1.17 -5.97
N VAL A 95 -8.09 -0.93 -4.66
CA VAL A 95 -8.38 -1.95 -3.65
C VAL A 95 -9.86 -1.93 -3.28
N GLU A 96 -10.49 -3.10 -3.28
CA GLU A 96 -11.80 -3.28 -2.68
C GLU A 96 -11.66 -3.58 -1.18
N VAL A 97 -12.37 -2.83 -0.34
CA VAL A 97 -12.38 -3.05 1.11
C VAL A 97 -13.46 -4.09 1.42
N THR A 98 -13.03 -5.33 1.68
CA THR A 98 -13.93 -6.49 1.92
C THR A 98 -14.20 -6.72 3.41
N VAL A 99 -13.28 -6.30 4.27
CA VAL A 99 -13.39 -6.36 5.73
C VAL A 99 -12.84 -5.06 6.35
N PRO A 100 -13.26 -4.69 7.58
CA PRO A 100 -12.69 -3.54 8.25
C PRO A 100 -11.18 -3.70 8.51
N VAL A 101 -10.41 -2.66 8.23
CA VAL A 101 -8.97 -2.60 8.50
C VAL A 101 -8.58 -1.24 9.04
N LEU A 102 -7.43 -1.19 9.71
CA LEU A 102 -6.90 0.03 10.32
C LEU A 102 -5.46 0.28 9.85
N GLY A 103 -5.22 1.44 9.25
CA GLY A 103 -3.87 1.96 9.06
C GLY A 103 -3.52 2.99 10.11
N VAL A 104 -2.29 3.01 10.61
CA VAL A 104 -1.88 3.85 11.73
C VAL A 104 -0.55 4.54 11.45
N ASP A 105 -0.47 5.82 11.83
CA ASP A 105 0.78 6.58 11.85
C ASP A 105 0.96 7.31 13.19
N ALA A 106 2.22 7.55 13.58
CA ALA A 106 2.56 8.26 14.80
C ALA A 106 2.35 9.77 14.62
N CYS A 107 1.73 10.42 15.60
CA CYS A 107 1.50 11.86 15.57
C CYS A 107 1.75 12.49 16.95
N ALA A 108 1.65 13.83 17.04
CA ALA A 108 1.88 14.53 18.30
C ALA A 108 0.84 14.17 19.39
N ALA A 109 -0.37 13.75 19.01
CA ALA A 109 -1.40 13.25 19.91
C ALA A 109 -1.19 11.79 20.36
N GLY A 110 -0.17 11.11 19.85
CA GLY A 110 0.07 9.68 20.03
C GLY A 110 0.02 8.96 18.70
N TRP A 111 -1.19 8.56 18.29
CA TRP A 111 -1.43 7.81 17.05
C TRP A 111 -2.68 8.30 16.34
N VAL A 112 -2.59 8.45 15.02
CA VAL A 112 -3.73 8.67 14.14
C VAL A 112 -4.01 7.40 13.34
N GLY A 113 -5.28 7.01 13.28
CA GLY A 113 -5.76 5.83 12.58
C GLY A 113 -6.69 6.19 11.44
N ALA A 114 -6.46 5.62 10.26
CA ALA A 114 -7.38 5.63 9.13
C ALA A 114 -8.10 4.27 9.07
N ILE A 115 -9.41 4.30 9.29
CA ILE A 115 -10.28 3.13 9.28
C ILE A 115 -10.91 3.03 7.89
N LEU A 116 -10.73 1.88 7.26
CA LEU A 116 -11.43 1.50 6.04
C LEU A 116 -12.50 0.47 6.37
N GLU A 117 -13.72 0.69 5.91
CA GLU A 117 -14.88 -0.18 6.15
C GLU A 117 -15.54 -0.53 4.82
N PRO A 118 -16.05 -1.77 4.66
CA PRO A 118 -16.79 -2.15 3.46
C PRO A 118 -17.97 -1.23 3.19
N GLY A 119 -18.06 -0.72 1.97
CA GLY A 119 -19.14 0.18 1.53
C GLY A 119 -19.10 1.60 2.12
N ALA A 120 -18.14 1.93 3.00
CA ALA A 120 -18.00 3.29 3.49
C ALA A 120 -17.48 4.22 2.37
N PRO A 121 -18.03 5.43 2.22
CA PRO A 121 -17.69 6.31 1.10
C PRO A 121 -16.29 6.95 1.23
N ARG A 122 -15.68 6.91 2.41
CA ARG A 122 -14.37 7.49 2.70
C ARG A 122 -13.77 6.92 3.99
N PRO A 123 -12.44 7.03 4.20
CA PRO A 123 -11.81 6.66 5.46
C PRO A 123 -12.34 7.48 6.64
N ARG A 124 -12.57 6.81 7.77
CA ARG A 124 -12.83 7.45 9.07
C ARG A 124 -11.53 7.61 9.85
N ILE A 125 -11.38 8.75 10.53
CA ILE A 125 -10.19 9.05 11.33
C ILE A 125 -10.46 8.86 12.81
N ALA A 126 -9.55 8.18 13.50
CA ALA A 126 -9.53 8.02 14.95
C ALA A 126 -8.16 8.42 15.51
N VAL A 127 -8.11 8.85 16.77
CA VAL A 127 -6.87 9.28 17.43
C VAL A 127 -6.87 8.77 18.87
N ALA A 128 -5.71 8.30 19.33
CA ALA A 128 -5.52 7.95 20.74
C ALA A 128 -4.06 8.13 21.17
N GLY A 129 -3.84 8.27 22.48
CA GLY A 129 -2.51 8.44 23.06
C GLY A 129 -1.59 7.22 22.92
N SER A 130 -2.17 6.02 22.77
CA SER A 130 -1.42 4.76 22.61
C SER A 130 -2.03 3.85 21.53
N ILE A 131 -1.21 2.95 20.98
CA ILE A 131 -1.60 2.02 19.92
C ILE A 131 -2.68 1.05 20.42
N ALA A 132 -2.52 0.55 21.64
CA ALA A 132 -3.50 -0.32 22.28
C ALA A 132 -4.86 0.39 22.45
N ALA A 133 -4.86 1.66 22.91
CA ALA A 133 -6.09 2.43 23.07
C ALA A 133 -6.76 2.74 21.73
N LEU A 134 -5.98 3.05 20.68
CA LEU A 134 -6.50 3.30 19.34
C LEU A 134 -7.20 2.05 18.80
N VAL A 135 -6.52 0.90 18.84
CA VAL A 135 -7.05 -0.37 18.34
C VAL A 135 -8.28 -0.78 19.12
N GLU A 136 -8.26 -0.68 20.46
CA GLU A 136 -9.41 -1.02 21.30
C GLU A 136 -10.62 -0.13 21.00
N ALA A 137 -10.43 1.18 20.86
CA ALA A 137 -11.51 2.11 20.53
C ALA A 137 -12.18 1.79 19.18
N VAL A 138 -11.40 1.39 18.17
CA VAL A 138 -11.96 0.96 16.88
C VAL A 138 -12.73 -0.35 17.02
N ARG A 139 -12.17 -1.31 17.78
CA ARG A 139 -12.75 -2.64 18.00
C ARG A 139 -14.06 -2.66 18.76
N GLN A 140 -14.35 -1.62 19.54
CA GLN A 140 -15.66 -1.46 20.17
C GLN A 140 -16.82 -1.38 19.17
N SER A 141 -16.55 -0.99 17.92
CA SER A 141 -17.57 -0.81 16.89
C SER A 141 -17.35 -1.67 15.63
N LEU A 142 -16.15 -2.20 15.41
CA LEU A 142 -15.78 -2.87 14.17
C LEU A 142 -14.89 -4.08 14.44
N ASP A 143 -15.16 -5.18 13.74
CA ASP A 143 -14.29 -6.36 13.76
C ASP A 143 -13.13 -6.19 12.76
N ILE A 144 -12.17 -5.34 13.11
CA ILE A 144 -10.99 -5.09 12.27
C ILE A 144 -10.09 -6.33 12.18
N GLN A 145 -9.77 -6.75 10.96
CA GLN A 145 -9.00 -7.98 10.71
C GLN A 145 -7.49 -7.74 10.67
N ALA A 146 -7.07 -6.53 10.27
CA ALA A 146 -5.67 -6.16 10.15
C ALA A 146 -5.41 -4.72 10.59
N VAL A 147 -4.25 -4.53 11.22
CA VAL A 147 -3.67 -3.24 11.61
C VAL A 147 -2.32 -3.10 10.89
N ALA A 148 -2.19 -2.09 10.05
CA ALA A 148 -0.91 -1.71 9.42
C ALA A 148 -0.34 -0.46 10.09
N ILE A 149 0.95 -0.47 10.41
CA ILE A 149 1.61 0.60 11.17
C ILE A 149 3.00 0.95 10.61
N ASP A 150 3.32 2.24 10.50
CA ASP A 150 4.64 2.73 10.06
C ASP A 150 5.68 2.70 11.19
N ILE A 151 5.89 1.51 11.76
CA ILE A 151 6.89 1.25 12.80
C ILE A 151 7.53 -0.12 12.59
N PRO A 152 8.86 -0.24 12.77
CA PRO A 152 9.57 -1.51 12.81
C PRO A 152 8.94 -2.55 13.74
N ILE A 153 8.68 -3.75 13.19
CA ILE A 153 8.26 -4.97 13.90
C ILE A 153 9.31 -6.06 13.65
N GLY A 154 9.70 -6.76 14.71
CA GLY A 154 10.80 -7.73 14.66
C GLY A 154 12.15 -7.02 14.63
N LEU A 155 12.64 -6.68 15.83
CA LEU A 155 13.88 -5.90 16.00
C LEU A 155 15.09 -6.83 15.99
N PRO A 156 16.16 -6.51 15.23
CA PRO A 156 17.31 -7.38 15.10
C PRO A 156 18.10 -7.46 16.41
N ASP A 157 18.75 -8.59 16.63
CA ASP A 157 19.62 -8.78 17.79
C ASP A 157 20.98 -8.11 17.58
N ASP A 158 21.62 -8.41 16.45
CA ASP A 158 22.99 -7.97 16.14
C ASP A 158 23.26 -7.66 14.66
N THR A 159 22.21 -7.62 13.82
CA THR A 159 22.36 -7.38 12.38
C THR A 159 21.59 -6.13 11.93
N THR A 160 21.78 -5.77 10.66
CA THR A 160 20.85 -4.89 9.94
C THR A 160 19.69 -5.72 9.39
N ARG A 161 18.45 -5.20 9.46
CA ARG A 161 17.26 -5.85 8.88
C ARG A 161 17.31 -5.86 7.36
N GLN A 162 17.00 -6.99 6.74
CA GLN A 162 16.76 -7.05 5.30
C GLN A 162 15.51 -6.28 4.88
N ALA A 163 14.51 -6.16 5.75
CA ALA A 163 13.32 -5.36 5.48
C ALA A 163 13.68 -3.92 5.07
N ASP A 164 14.56 -3.27 5.83
CA ASP A 164 15.05 -1.91 5.54
C ASP A 164 15.86 -1.86 4.24
N VAL A 165 16.74 -2.84 4.01
CA VAL A 165 17.62 -2.90 2.84
C VAL A 165 16.82 -3.07 1.54
N LEU A 166 15.87 -4.00 1.51
CA LEU A 166 15.01 -4.23 0.35
C LEU A 166 14.10 -3.05 0.08
N THR A 167 13.56 -2.42 1.13
CA THR A 167 12.70 -1.24 0.99
C THR A 167 13.47 -0.05 0.42
N ARG A 168 14.72 0.18 0.84
CA ARG A 168 15.60 1.20 0.22
C ARG A 168 15.84 0.94 -1.25
N LYS A 169 16.09 -0.32 -1.61
CA LYS A 169 16.33 -0.72 -3.00
C LYS A 169 15.09 -0.50 -3.87
N ALA A 170 13.90 -0.71 -3.31
CA ALA A 170 12.63 -0.43 -3.98
C ALA A 170 12.37 1.07 -4.17
N LEU A 171 12.75 1.91 -3.19
CA LEU A 171 12.54 3.36 -3.21
C LEU A 171 13.68 4.13 -3.89
N LYS A 172 13.91 3.88 -5.19
CA LYS A 172 14.92 4.63 -5.98
C LYS A 172 14.65 6.14 -5.94
N GLY A 173 15.66 6.95 -5.61
CA GLY A 173 15.53 8.41 -5.45
C GLY A 173 14.87 8.86 -4.13
N LYS A 174 14.40 7.91 -3.31
CA LYS A 174 13.75 8.12 -2.01
C LYS A 174 14.29 7.22 -0.91
N ALA A 175 15.40 6.51 -1.13
CA ALA A 175 15.98 5.57 -0.17
C ALA A 175 16.29 6.18 1.21
N SER A 176 16.53 7.50 1.28
CA SER A 176 16.73 8.22 2.54
C SER A 176 15.46 8.37 3.39
N SER A 177 14.27 8.05 2.87
CA SER A 177 13.04 7.99 3.68
C SER A 177 13.03 6.78 4.61
N VAL A 178 13.80 5.74 4.28
CA VAL A 178 13.89 4.50 5.07
C VAL A 178 15.03 4.65 6.08
N PHE A 179 14.70 4.92 7.33
CA PHE A 179 15.69 4.92 8.40
C PHE A 179 16.16 3.49 8.70
N THR A 180 17.36 3.34 9.28
CA THR A 180 17.86 2.03 9.71
C THR A 180 17.28 1.71 11.07
N THR A 181 16.54 0.60 11.16
CA THR A 181 16.09 0.02 12.42
C THR A 181 17.30 -0.36 13.27
N LEU A 182 17.30 0.07 14.52
CA LEU A 182 18.38 -0.27 15.45
C LEU A 182 18.17 -1.66 16.03
N THR A 183 19.24 -2.23 16.58
CA THR A 183 19.15 -3.45 17.38
C THR A 183 18.25 -3.25 18.60
N ARG A 184 17.61 -4.33 19.06
CA ARG A 184 16.73 -4.32 20.22
C ARG A 184 17.40 -3.73 21.46
N SER A 185 18.65 -4.12 21.71
CA SER A 185 19.47 -3.61 22.82
C SER A 185 19.77 -2.11 22.68
N ALA A 186 19.99 -1.61 21.47
CA ALA A 186 20.20 -0.19 21.23
C ALA A 186 18.94 0.64 21.50
N TYR A 187 17.75 0.13 21.21
CA TYR A 187 16.50 0.78 21.62
C TYR A 187 16.29 0.72 23.14
N ALA A 188 16.79 -0.32 23.82
CA ALA A 188 16.67 -0.43 25.28
C ALA A 188 17.62 0.51 26.06
N ALA A 189 18.68 1.00 25.43
CA ALA A 189 19.64 1.93 26.05
C ALA A 189 18.97 3.19 26.63
N GLU A 190 19.57 3.77 27.67
CA GLU A 190 19.03 4.92 28.41
C GLU A 190 19.33 6.25 27.73
N SER A 191 20.36 6.28 26.89
CA SER A 191 20.78 7.49 26.16
C SER A 191 21.11 7.21 24.71
N ARG A 192 21.04 8.26 23.88
CA ARG A 192 21.43 8.19 22.46
C ARG A 192 22.89 7.81 22.29
N ALA A 193 23.78 8.25 23.18
CA ALA A 193 25.21 7.96 23.10
C ALA A 193 25.50 6.48 23.42
N GLU A 194 24.83 5.95 24.43
CA GLU A 194 24.88 4.52 24.77
C GLU A 194 24.27 3.67 23.64
N SER A 195 23.11 4.07 23.13
CA SER A 195 22.45 3.45 21.98
C SER A 195 23.39 3.36 20.76
N ASP A 196 24.11 4.44 20.44
CA ASP A 196 25.10 4.46 19.35
C ASP A 196 26.25 3.50 19.61
N THR A 197 26.77 3.47 20.84
CA THR A 197 27.85 2.57 21.24
C THR A 197 27.42 1.10 21.08
N VAL A 198 26.25 0.75 21.62
CA VAL A 198 25.68 -0.60 21.55
C VAL A 198 25.41 -0.99 20.10
N ASN A 199 24.73 -0.13 19.33
CA ASN A 199 24.32 -0.47 17.98
C ASN A 199 25.52 -0.64 17.04
N ARG A 200 26.57 0.18 17.19
CA ARG A 200 27.82 0.02 16.43
C ARG A 200 28.54 -1.26 16.78
N GLY A 201 28.61 -1.60 18.06
CA GLY A 201 29.26 -2.84 18.52
C GLY A 201 28.60 -4.10 17.97
N LEU A 202 27.28 -4.08 17.80
CA LEU A 202 26.50 -5.22 17.32
C LEU A 202 26.37 -5.25 15.80
N SER A 203 25.82 -4.18 15.20
CA SER A 203 25.46 -4.14 13.77
C SER A 203 26.47 -3.42 12.87
N GLY A 204 27.50 -2.79 13.45
CA GLY A 204 28.41 -1.90 12.72
C GLY A 204 27.81 -0.56 12.29
N GLN A 205 26.52 -0.31 12.58
CA GLN A 205 25.81 0.91 12.18
C GLN A 205 25.68 1.92 13.33
N GLY A 206 25.84 3.20 13.00
CA GLY A 206 25.55 4.29 13.93
C GLY A 206 24.05 4.55 14.09
N VAL A 207 23.70 5.31 15.12
CA VAL A 207 22.32 5.66 15.44
C VAL A 207 21.94 7.00 14.83
N GLY A 208 21.02 6.99 13.86
CA GLY A 208 20.46 8.21 13.25
C GLY A 208 19.55 8.99 14.21
N ALA A 209 19.38 10.30 13.99
CA ALA A 209 18.49 11.15 14.81
C ALA A 209 17.04 10.67 14.77
N GLN A 210 16.51 10.39 13.58
CA GLN A 210 15.15 9.91 13.38
C GLN A 210 14.92 8.51 13.98
N ALA A 211 15.86 7.58 13.78
CA ALA A 211 15.77 6.22 14.31
C ALA A 211 15.67 6.23 15.85
N TYR A 212 16.45 7.07 16.54
CA TYR A 212 16.37 7.21 17.99
C TYR A 212 15.16 8.04 18.45
N GLY A 213 14.77 9.07 17.69
CA GLY A 213 13.62 9.91 18.03
C GLY A 213 12.28 9.15 18.05
N LEU A 214 12.20 8.03 17.33
CA LEU A 214 11.04 7.13 17.32
C LEU A 214 11.12 6.01 18.38
N ARG A 215 12.19 5.96 19.19
CA ARG A 215 12.43 4.90 20.19
C ARG A 215 11.19 4.56 21.01
N ASP A 216 10.54 5.56 21.59
CA ASP A 216 9.42 5.33 22.50
C ASP A 216 8.22 4.72 21.78
N LYS A 217 7.95 5.14 20.53
CA LYS A 217 6.91 4.57 19.68
C LYS A 217 7.23 3.15 19.23
N ILE A 218 8.51 2.88 18.91
CA ILE A 218 8.98 1.54 18.55
C ILE A 218 8.83 0.57 19.73
N LEU A 219 9.26 0.97 20.94
CA LEU A 219 9.14 0.16 22.14
C LEU A 219 7.67 -0.05 22.55
N GLU A 220 6.81 0.95 22.34
CA GLU A 220 5.37 0.84 22.56
C GLU A 220 4.75 -0.24 21.67
N VAL A 221 5.03 -0.21 20.36
CA VAL A 221 4.52 -1.20 19.40
C VAL A 221 5.13 -2.57 19.63
N ASP A 222 6.43 -2.67 19.91
CA ASP A 222 7.11 -3.93 20.23
C ASP A 222 6.49 -4.61 21.47
N ALA A 223 6.23 -3.85 22.54
CA ALA A 223 5.54 -4.36 23.71
C ALA A 223 4.10 -4.82 23.38
N TRP A 224 3.38 -4.02 22.59
CA TRP A 224 2.01 -4.33 22.20
C TRP A 224 1.92 -5.60 21.33
N VAL A 225 2.74 -5.74 20.28
CA VAL A 225 2.75 -6.92 19.40
C VAL A 225 3.12 -8.18 20.18
N ARG A 226 4.09 -8.12 21.10
CA ARG A 226 4.46 -9.26 21.96
C ARG A 226 3.37 -9.67 22.96
N SER A 227 2.41 -8.79 23.25
CA SER A 227 1.21 -9.16 24.02
C SER A 227 0.25 -10.06 23.24
N ARG A 228 0.54 -10.31 21.95
CA ARG A 228 -0.23 -11.14 21.00
C ARG A 228 -1.68 -10.63 20.84
N PRO A 229 -1.86 -9.42 20.30
CA PRO A 229 -3.19 -8.91 20.01
C PRO A 229 -3.91 -9.86 19.04
N THR A 230 -5.23 -9.97 19.16
CA THR A 230 -6.04 -10.88 18.33
C THR A 230 -6.30 -10.36 16.91
N VAL A 231 -5.58 -9.33 16.47
CA VAL A 231 -5.63 -8.76 15.12
C VAL A 231 -4.29 -9.00 14.44
N ALA A 232 -4.28 -9.17 13.12
CA ALA A 232 -3.03 -9.23 12.38
C ALA A 232 -2.36 -7.85 12.42
N VAL A 233 -1.07 -7.78 12.80
CA VAL A 233 -0.30 -6.54 12.82
C VAL A 233 0.79 -6.59 11.76
N LEU A 234 0.87 -5.56 10.93
CA LEU A 234 1.77 -5.47 9.79
C LEU A 234 2.62 -4.21 9.91
N GLU A 235 3.92 -4.33 9.75
CA GLU A 235 4.77 -3.18 9.49
C GLU A 235 4.60 -2.77 8.02
N VAL A 236 4.46 -1.47 7.79
CA VAL A 236 4.37 -0.88 6.45
C VAL A 236 5.28 0.33 6.37
N HIS A 237 5.56 0.79 5.15
CA HIS A 237 6.24 2.06 4.92
C HIS A 237 5.39 2.89 3.95
N PRO A 238 4.86 4.07 4.34
CA PRO A 238 3.95 4.87 3.53
C PRO A 238 4.53 5.24 2.16
N GLU A 239 5.80 5.67 2.08
CA GLU A 239 6.42 5.97 0.78
C GLU A 239 6.54 4.74 -0.14
N LEU A 240 6.72 3.53 0.41
CA LEU A 240 6.69 2.29 -0.38
C LEU A 240 5.27 2.01 -0.87
N SER A 241 4.28 2.17 -0.01
CA SER A 241 2.86 2.03 -0.35
C SER A 241 2.47 2.98 -1.49
N PHE A 242 2.82 4.26 -1.36
CA PHE A 242 2.61 5.24 -2.44
C PHE A 242 3.36 4.87 -3.71
N ALA A 243 4.63 4.44 -3.63
CA ALA A 243 5.39 4.04 -4.81
C ALA A 243 4.76 2.86 -5.56
N VAL A 244 4.11 1.93 -4.85
CA VAL A 244 3.38 0.82 -5.48
C VAL A 244 2.04 1.29 -6.04
N MET A 245 1.32 2.19 -5.36
CA MET A 245 0.09 2.80 -5.90
C MET A 245 0.35 3.51 -7.23
N THR A 246 1.47 4.25 -7.35
CA THR A 246 1.76 5.10 -8.51
C THR A 246 2.69 4.45 -9.54
N GLY A 247 3.26 3.28 -9.23
CA GLY A 247 4.30 2.63 -10.04
C GLY A 247 5.70 3.28 -9.93
N ALA A 248 5.85 4.38 -9.18
CA ALA A 248 7.14 5.05 -8.95
C ALA A 248 7.11 5.93 -7.68
N PRO A 249 8.23 6.10 -6.96
CA PRO A 249 8.26 6.93 -5.76
C PRO A 249 7.79 8.38 -5.98
N VAL A 250 6.96 8.89 -5.07
CA VAL A 250 6.51 10.29 -5.07
C VAL A 250 7.65 11.18 -4.55
N LEU A 251 8.40 11.80 -5.47
CA LEU A 251 9.59 12.60 -5.14
C LEU A 251 9.26 13.90 -4.41
N ALA A 252 8.10 14.50 -4.68
CA ALA A 252 7.65 15.71 -3.99
C ALA A 252 7.48 15.46 -2.48
N LYS A 253 7.99 16.42 -1.69
CA LYS A 253 8.02 16.32 -0.22
C LYS A 253 6.60 16.32 0.35
N LYS A 254 6.30 15.43 1.31
CA LYS A 254 4.94 15.33 1.90
C LYS A 254 4.39 16.62 2.52
N LYS A 255 5.29 17.54 2.92
CA LYS A 255 4.94 18.83 3.54
C LYS A 255 4.63 19.97 2.56
N ASN A 256 4.87 19.79 1.24
CA ASN A 256 4.49 20.80 0.25
C ASN A 256 3.15 20.43 -0.42
N ASP A 257 2.48 21.44 -0.99
CA ASP A 257 1.14 21.24 -1.56
C ASP A 257 1.14 20.25 -2.72
N GLU A 258 2.18 20.28 -3.56
CA GLU A 258 2.38 19.34 -4.66
C GLU A 258 2.46 17.88 -4.17
N GLY A 259 3.28 17.62 -3.14
CA GLY A 259 3.47 16.30 -2.55
C GLY A 259 2.23 15.80 -1.82
N ARG A 260 1.46 16.70 -1.21
CA ARG A 260 0.14 16.38 -0.64
C ARG A 260 -0.87 16.02 -1.72
N ALA A 261 -0.96 16.82 -2.78
CA ALA A 261 -1.85 16.57 -3.91
C ALA A 261 -1.52 15.25 -4.62
N ALA A 262 -0.24 14.95 -4.82
CA ALA A 262 0.20 13.69 -5.41
C ALA A 262 -0.21 12.46 -4.58
N ARG A 263 -0.11 12.53 -3.25
CA ARG A 263 -0.53 11.44 -2.34
C ARG A 263 -2.05 11.26 -2.31
N LEU A 264 -2.80 12.36 -2.31
CA LEU A 264 -4.27 12.32 -2.44
C LEU A 264 -4.72 11.70 -3.77
N ALA A 265 -4.06 12.07 -4.88
CA ALA A 265 -4.34 11.49 -6.18
C ALA A 265 -3.99 10.00 -6.24
N ALA A 266 -2.87 9.59 -5.63
CA ALA A 266 -2.47 8.19 -5.52
C ALA A 266 -3.51 7.37 -4.74
N LEU A 267 -3.97 7.86 -3.58
CA LEU A 267 -5.04 7.22 -2.80
C LEU A 267 -6.33 7.08 -3.62
N ALA A 268 -6.76 8.15 -4.29
CA ALA A 268 -7.98 8.15 -5.08
C ALA A 268 -7.90 7.14 -6.24
N ALA A 269 -6.78 7.10 -6.96
CA ALA A 269 -6.53 6.11 -8.01
C ALA A 269 -6.48 4.68 -7.47
N ALA A 270 -6.02 4.51 -6.23
CA ALA A 270 -5.98 3.23 -5.53
C ALA A 270 -7.32 2.83 -4.87
N GLY A 271 -8.40 3.57 -5.10
CA GLY A 271 -9.73 3.27 -4.57
C GLY A 271 -10.02 3.83 -3.18
N ILE A 272 -9.09 4.60 -2.60
CA ILE A 272 -9.24 5.23 -1.29
C ILE A 272 -9.63 6.70 -1.47
N ALA A 273 -10.90 7.02 -1.19
CA ALA A 273 -11.37 8.40 -1.24
C ALA A 273 -10.68 9.29 -0.19
N SER A 274 -10.73 10.61 -0.40
CA SER A 274 -10.18 11.57 0.55
C SER A 274 -10.81 11.37 1.95
N PRO A 275 -10.00 11.32 3.02
CA PRO A 275 -10.48 11.12 4.39
C PRO A 275 -11.42 12.24 4.84
N SER A 276 -12.27 11.94 5.83
CA SER A 276 -13.27 12.88 6.36
C SER A 276 -12.65 14.16 6.93
N VAL A 277 -11.45 14.06 7.51
CA VAL A 277 -10.72 15.14 8.16
C VAL A 277 -9.24 14.98 7.83
N LEU A 278 -8.60 16.06 7.39
CA LEU A 278 -7.17 16.08 7.04
C LEU A 278 -6.29 16.72 8.12
N LYS A 279 -6.87 17.30 9.18
CA LYS A 279 -6.12 17.91 10.28
C LYS A 279 -6.99 18.02 11.52
N GLY A 280 -6.38 17.94 12.69
CA GLY A 280 -7.03 18.17 13.97
C GLY A 280 -6.01 18.47 15.06
N ASP A 281 -6.46 18.45 16.30
CA ASP A 281 -5.59 18.72 17.44
C ASP A 281 -4.58 17.57 17.60
N GLY A 282 -3.31 17.85 17.31
CA GLY A 282 -2.19 16.93 17.48
C GLY A 282 -1.93 15.95 16.33
N TYR A 283 -2.55 16.13 15.16
CA TYR A 283 -2.18 15.43 13.92
C TYR A 283 -2.33 16.32 12.68
N ALA A 284 -1.42 16.12 11.72
CA ALA A 284 -1.35 16.87 10.48
C ALA A 284 -1.82 16.04 9.28
N ALA A 285 -1.91 16.70 8.12
CA ALA A 285 -2.38 16.06 6.89
C ALA A 285 -1.43 14.96 6.40
N ASP A 286 -0.13 15.10 6.61
CA ASP A 286 0.82 14.05 6.30
C ASP A 286 0.58 12.79 7.14
N ASP A 287 0.35 12.93 8.45
CA ASP A 287 0.08 11.79 9.34
C ASP A 287 -1.19 11.02 8.90
N VAL A 288 -2.24 11.75 8.50
CA VAL A 288 -3.49 11.13 8.00
C VAL A 288 -3.27 10.41 6.67
N LEU A 289 -2.50 10.99 5.76
CA LEU A 289 -2.23 10.39 4.45
C LEU A 289 -1.35 9.14 4.58
N ASP A 290 -0.37 9.17 5.50
CA ASP A 290 0.48 8.04 5.79
C ASP A 290 -0.34 6.90 6.46
N ALA A 291 -1.26 7.24 7.38
CA ALA A 291 -2.23 6.28 7.92
C ALA A 291 -3.17 5.70 6.85
N CYS A 292 -3.65 6.50 5.90
CA CYS A 292 -4.44 6.00 4.76
C CYS A 292 -3.64 5.04 3.86
N ALA A 293 -2.36 5.35 3.62
CA ALA A 293 -1.48 4.47 2.85
C ALA A 293 -1.24 3.14 3.58
N ALA A 294 -1.06 3.18 4.91
CA ALA A 294 -1.00 1.99 5.73
C ALA A 294 -2.30 1.16 5.63
N ALA A 295 -3.46 1.81 5.72
CA ALA A 295 -4.75 1.13 5.66
C ALA A 295 -4.99 0.45 4.30
N TRP A 296 -4.53 1.08 3.21
CA TRP A 296 -4.56 0.48 1.88
C TRP A 296 -3.76 -0.83 1.81
N THR A 297 -2.55 -0.85 2.38
CA THR A 297 -1.74 -2.07 2.47
C THR A 297 -2.41 -3.14 3.34
N ALA A 298 -3.05 -2.74 4.45
CA ALA A 298 -3.84 -3.66 5.27
C ALA A 298 -5.00 -4.30 4.47
N ALA A 299 -5.73 -3.52 3.68
CA ALA A 299 -6.80 -4.03 2.82
C ALA A 299 -6.27 -4.99 1.74
N ARG A 300 -5.10 -4.71 1.16
CA ARG A 300 -4.43 -5.65 0.25
C ARG A 300 -4.06 -6.95 0.96
N ARG A 301 -3.60 -6.87 2.21
CA ARG A 301 -3.24 -8.07 3.00
C ARG A 301 -4.44 -8.96 3.25
N THR A 302 -5.60 -8.40 3.58
CA THR A 302 -6.84 -9.16 3.79
C THR A 302 -7.37 -9.77 2.50
N ASN A 303 -7.11 -9.14 1.35
CA ASN A 303 -7.47 -9.66 0.04
C ASN A 303 -6.44 -10.63 -0.56
N GLY A 304 -5.33 -10.93 0.14
CA GLY A 304 -4.27 -11.80 -0.37
C GLY A 304 -3.40 -11.17 -1.47
N LEU A 305 -3.43 -9.84 -1.61
CA LEU A 305 -2.73 -9.07 -2.65
C LEU A 305 -1.42 -8.43 -2.17
N ALA A 306 -1.21 -8.36 -0.86
CA ALA A 306 0.01 -7.77 -0.29
C ALA A 306 1.16 -8.78 -0.31
N ARG A 307 2.36 -8.28 -0.59
CA ARG A 307 3.63 -9.02 -0.49
C ARG A 307 4.51 -8.41 0.59
N SER A 308 5.52 -9.15 1.03
CA SER A 308 6.43 -8.74 2.10
C SER A 308 7.84 -8.48 1.56
N LEU A 309 8.58 -7.59 2.23
CA LEU A 309 10.00 -7.37 2.01
C LEU A 309 10.72 -7.58 3.36
N PRO A 310 11.53 -8.65 3.52
CA PRO A 310 11.72 -9.78 2.60
C PRO A 310 10.51 -10.70 2.51
N GLU A 311 10.50 -11.57 1.49
CA GLU A 311 9.54 -12.67 1.32
C GLU A 311 10.32 -14.00 1.19
N PRO A 312 10.18 -14.96 2.13
CA PRO A 312 9.41 -14.84 3.38
C PRO A 312 10.01 -13.80 4.35
N PRO A 313 9.22 -13.29 5.31
CA PRO A 313 9.72 -12.42 6.39
C PRO A 313 10.90 -13.03 7.15
N GLU A 314 11.85 -12.19 7.57
CA GLU A 314 12.94 -12.63 8.43
C GLU A 314 12.45 -12.76 9.88
N THR A 315 13.22 -13.41 10.75
CA THR A 315 12.84 -13.61 12.17
C THR A 315 14.08 -13.58 13.04
N PHE A 316 13.99 -12.95 14.20
CA PHE A 316 15.06 -12.81 15.17
C PHE A 316 14.74 -13.56 16.47
N SER A 317 15.50 -13.32 17.54
CA SER A 317 15.29 -13.99 18.83
C SER A 317 13.90 -13.75 19.46
N ASP A 318 13.21 -12.68 19.05
CA ASP A 318 11.87 -12.34 19.49
C ASP A 318 10.75 -13.20 18.87
N GLY A 319 11.07 -13.99 17.83
CA GLY A 319 10.12 -14.82 17.11
C GLY A 319 9.07 -14.04 16.30
N LEU A 320 9.21 -12.72 16.17
CA LEU A 320 8.29 -11.89 15.40
C LEU A 320 8.69 -11.87 13.92
N PRO A 321 7.74 -12.05 12.99
CA PRO A 321 8.02 -11.86 11.56
C PRO A 321 8.41 -10.41 11.28
N ALA A 322 9.62 -10.20 10.81
CA ALA A 322 10.15 -8.89 10.45
C ALA A 322 10.06 -8.71 8.93
N ALA A 323 9.15 -7.85 8.48
CA ALA A 323 9.03 -7.47 7.07
C ALA A 323 8.23 -6.19 6.91
N ILE A 324 8.52 -5.44 5.85
CA ILE A 324 7.69 -4.32 5.40
C ILE A 324 6.72 -4.83 4.33
N TRP A 325 5.42 -4.66 4.57
CA TRP A 325 4.36 -5.09 3.66
C TRP A 325 3.96 -4.01 2.65
N VAL A 326 3.56 -4.43 1.44
CA VAL A 326 2.99 -3.57 0.38
C VAL A 326 2.09 -4.34 -0.59
#